data_AF-A0AAP2MM62-F1
#
_entry.id   AF-A0AAP2MM62-F1
#
_cell.length_a   1.000
_cell.length_b   1.000
_cell.length_c   1.000
_cell.angle_alpha   90.00
_cell.angle_beta   90.00
_cell.angle_gamma   90.00
#
_symmetry.space_group_name_H-M   'P 1'
#
loop_
_entity.id
_entity.type
_entity.pdbx_description
1 polymer ?
#
loop_
_entity_poly.entity_id
_entity_poly.type
_entity_poly.pdbx_seq_one_letter_code
_entity_poly.pdbx_strand_id
1 'polypeptide(L)'
;MGLNLRSVMAAACVVAALSASGCKEVQDIREELGWAKQPDAPPPAPVVSLDDRWVPAETGVADLNQTQWVQRWWQWAGLFDHSAPYQDRDGSRCALHQDGPVWFLAGTDGRFDAVRSCSIPADKHVFFPLINWIVASDDSEVNDTEAPPTSCTQKQASAARLADHVFTGLVLLDGRPIGELKRMRVAGTTCFAVSADTPAAATDGYWLMLKPLPPGQHTLAVAAGYREGPRQSMQNFQYTLEVQGAADADGAAVDETAVAEGEGGGSLDDAADIAE
;
A
#
# COMPACT_ATOMS: atom_id res chain seq x y z
N MET A 1 -51.81 7.90 -17.67
CA MET A 1 -50.87 8.53 -18.61
C MET A 1 -49.95 7.47 -19.19
N GLY A 2 -50.28 6.93 -20.37
CA GLY A 2 -49.45 5.94 -21.06
C GLY A 2 -48.43 6.63 -21.95
N LEU A 3 -47.14 6.35 -21.76
CA LEU A 3 -46.09 6.78 -22.67
C LEU A 3 -46.31 6.11 -24.03
N ASN A 4 -46.33 6.93 -25.09
CA ASN A 4 -46.53 6.52 -26.47
C ASN A 4 -45.45 5.54 -26.94
N LEU A 5 -45.87 4.31 -27.27
CA LEU A 5 -45.05 3.21 -27.79
C LEU A 5 -44.23 3.57 -29.05
N ARG A 6 -44.60 4.65 -29.75
CA ARG A 6 -43.91 5.15 -30.96
C ARG A 6 -42.57 5.83 -30.68
N SER A 7 -42.37 6.42 -29.50
CA SER A 7 -41.12 7.11 -29.15
C SER A 7 -39.99 6.14 -28.76
N VAL A 8 -40.35 4.96 -28.25
CA VAL A 8 -39.39 3.92 -27.84
C VAL A 8 -38.81 3.18 -29.05
N MET A 9 -39.61 2.95 -30.10
CA MET A 9 -39.13 2.33 -31.35
C MET A 9 -38.18 3.25 -32.14
N ALA A 10 -38.44 4.56 -32.18
CA ALA A 10 -37.59 5.50 -32.92
C ALA A 10 -36.19 5.62 -32.30
N ALA A 11 -36.07 5.62 -30.96
CA ALA A 11 -34.78 5.64 -30.28
C ALA A 11 -33.98 4.33 -30.47
N ALA A 12 -34.66 3.17 -30.43
CA ALA A 12 -34.03 1.88 -30.68
C ALA A 12 -33.51 1.74 -32.13
N CYS A 13 -34.25 2.26 -33.13
CA CYS A 13 -33.79 2.27 -34.51
C CYS A 13 -32.59 3.20 -34.74
N VAL A 14 -32.50 4.34 -34.04
CA VAL A 14 -31.36 5.26 -34.16
C VAL A 14 -30.10 4.71 -33.50
N VAL A 15 -30.23 4.03 -32.35
CA VAL A 15 -29.09 3.35 -31.69
C VAL A 15 -28.59 2.15 -32.50
N ALA A 16 -29.50 1.36 -33.08
CA ALA A 16 -29.16 0.26 -33.99
C ALA A 16 -28.51 0.75 -35.30
N ALA A 17 -28.97 1.90 -35.84
CA ALA A 17 -28.37 2.51 -37.03
C ALA A 17 -26.97 3.09 -36.74
N LEU A 18 -26.76 3.77 -35.60
CA LEU A 18 -25.44 4.29 -35.22
C LEU A 18 -24.43 3.18 -34.93
N SER A 19 -24.87 2.06 -34.37
CA SER A 19 -24.01 0.89 -34.17
C SER A 19 -23.73 0.14 -35.47
N ALA A 20 -24.68 0.07 -36.41
CA ALA A 20 -24.46 -0.52 -37.73
C ALA A 20 -23.56 0.35 -38.63
N SER A 21 -23.71 1.67 -38.61
CA SER A 21 -22.87 2.61 -39.36
C SER A 21 -21.42 2.60 -38.87
N GLY A 22 -21.20 2.59 -37.54
CA GLY A 22 -19.86 2.48 -36.97
C GLY A 22 -19.21 1.11 -37.25
N CYS A 23 -19.99 0.02 -37.26
CA CYS A 23 -19.49 -1.29 -37.65
C CYS A 23 -19.07 -1.34 -39.13
N LYS A 24 -19.82 -0.69 -40.02
CA LYS A 24 -19.49 -0.64 -41.46
C LYS A 24 -18.22 0.17 -41.72
N GLU A 25 -18.08 1.33 -41.09
CA GLU A 25 -16.91 2.20 -41.26
C GLU A 25 -15.63 1.52 -40.72
N VAL A 26 -15.73 0.79 -39.60
CA VAL A 26 -14.64 -0.03 -39.07
C VAL A 26 -14.31 -1.23 -39.97
N GLN A 27 -15.32 -1.84 -40.61
CA GLN A 27 -15.13 -2.93 -41.56
C GLN A 27 -14.45 -2.45 -42.84
N ASP A 28 -14.90 -1.32 -43.39
CA ASP A 28 -14.34 -0.72 -44.61
C ASP A 28 -12.86 -0.31 -44.36
N ILE A 29 -12.55 0.31 -43.22
CA ILE A 29 -11.16 0.62 -42.81
C ILE A 29 -10.31 -0.66 -42.65
N ARG A 30 -10.88 -1.72 -42.06
CA ARG A 30 -10.20 -3.00 -41.86
C ARG A 30 -9.91 -3.72 -43.19
N GLU A 31 -10.76 -3.54 -44.20
CA GLU A 31 -10.54 -4.04 -45.56
C GLU A 31 -9.51 -3.21 -46.32
N GLU A 32 -9.61 -1.87 -46.27
CA GLU A 32 -8.66 -0.95 -46.92
C GLU A 32 -7.23 -1.08 -46.37
N LEU A 33 -7.08 -1.23 -45.05
CA LEU A 33 -5.77 -1.40 -44.39
C LEU A 33 -5.24 -2.84 -44.47
N GLY A 34 -5.97 -3.76 -45.10
CA GLY A 34 -5.57 -5.17 -45.22
C GLY A 34 -5.57 -5.95 -43.91
N TRP A 35 -6.05 -5.36 -42.81
CA TRP A 35 -6.18 -5.98 -41.49
C TRP A 35 -7.16 -7.16 -41.48
N ALA A 36 -8.11 -7.19 -42.41
CA ALA A 36 -8.99 -8.34 -42.60
C ALA A 36 -8.25 -9.64 -42.98
N LYS A 37 -7.02 -9.53 -43.52
CA LYS A 37 -6.19 -10.66 -43.95
C LYS A 37 -5.03 -10.96 -42.99
N GLN A 38 -4.84 -10.15 -41.95
CA GLN A 38 -3.86 -10.46 -40.91
C GLN A 38 -4.44 -11.58 -40.01
N PRO A 39 -3.65 -12.61 -39.67
CA PRO A 39 -4.07 -13.52 -38.62
C PRO A 39 -4.35 -12.71 -37.37
N ASP A 40 -5.49 -12.97 -36.73
CA ASP A 40 -5.83 -12.31 -35.48
C ASP A 40 -4.63 -12.41 -34.54
N ALA A 41 -4.27 -11.29 -33.90
CA ALA A 41 -3.23 -11.29 -32.90
C ALA A 41 -3.55 -12.41 -31.89
N PRO A 42 -2.58 -13.27 -31.53
CA PRO A 42 -2.83 -14.28 -30.53
C PRO A 42 -3.44 -13.59 -29.30
N PRO A 43 -4.48 -14.18 -28.67
CA PRO A 43 -5.04 -13.61 -27.46
C PRO A 43 -3.89 -13.30 -26.49
N PRO A 44 -3.89 -12.12 -25.84
CA PRO A 44 -2.84 -11.77 -24.91
C PRO A 44 -2.67 -12.91 -23.91
N ALA A 45 -1.41 -13.23 -23.59
CA ALA A 45 -1.13 -14.29 -22.63
C ALA A 45 -1.96 -14.03 -21.35
N PRO A 46 -2.55 -15.07 -20.75
CA PRO A 46 -3.32 -14.91 -19.53
C PRO A 46 -2.44 -14.22 -18.49
N VAL A 47 -2.96 -13.15 -17.91
CA VAL A 47 -2.28 -12.44 -16.83
C VAL A 47 -2.25 -13.39 -15.63
N VAL A 48 -1.07 -13.88 -15.28
CA VAL A 48 -0.88 -14.77 -14.13
C VAL A 48 -0.92 -13.91 -12.86
N SER A 49 -2.06 -13.94 -12.17
CA SER A 49 -2.22 -13.32 -10.85
C SER A 49 -1.55 -14.16 -9.77
N LEU A 50 -1.00 -13.49 -8.76
CA LEU A 50 -0.36 -14.12 -7.59
C LEU A 50 -1.35 -14.29 -6.42
N ASP A 51 -2.52 -14.88 -6.68
CA ASP A 51 -3.63 -14.94 -5.72
C ASP A 51 -3.31 -15.73 -4.45
N ASP A 52 -2.31 -16.62 -4.50
CA ASP A 52 -1.82 -17.40 -3.36
C ASP A 52 -0.81 -16.64 -2.49
N ARG A 53 -0.33 -15.46 -2.92
CA ARG A 53 0.72 -14.68 -2.25
C ARG A 53 0.20 -13.64 -1.27
N TRP A 54 -1.12 -13.46 -1.16
CA TRP A 54 -1.74 -12.54 -0.20
C TRP A 54 -2.70 -13.27 0.74
N VAL A 55 -3.02 -12.61 1.85
CA VAL A 55 -3.98 -13.08 2.86
C VAL A 55 -5.29 -12.32 2.68
N PRO A 56 -6.42 -13.01 2.44
CA PRO A 56 -7.73 -12.37 2.36
C PRO A 56 -8.13 -11.63 3.63
N ALA A 57 -8.95 -10.58 3.51
CA ALA A 57 -9.37 -9.72 4.63
C ALA A 57 -10.06 -10.50 5.77
N GLU A 58 -10.74 -11.59 5.43
CA GLU A 58 -11.42 -12.51 6.35
C GLU A 58 -10.47 -13.46 7.11
N THR A 59 -9.21 -13.56 6.69
CA THR A 59 -8.22 -14.47 7.29
C THR A 59 -7.32 -13.73 8.27
N GLY A 60 -7.15 -14.28 9.47
CA GLY A 60 -6.24 -13.74 10.48
C GLY A 60 -4.78 -14.16 10.28
N VAL A 61 -3.86 -13.38 10.84
CA VAL A 61 -2.42 -13.66 10.92
C VAL A 61 -1.95 -13.43 12.33
N ALA A 62 -1.19 -14.39 12.88
CA ALA A 62 -0.71 -14.41 14.27
C ALA A 62 -1.82 -14.05 15.28
N ASP A 63 -2.94 -14.78 15.18
CA ASP A 63 -4.14 -14.68 16.03
C ASP A 63 -4.88 -13.33 16.00
N LEU A 64 -4.51 -12.43 15.07
CA LEU A 64 -5.20 -11.15 14.86
C LEU A 64 -5.88 -11.11 13.49
N ASN A 65 -7.09 -10.56 13.45
CA ASN A 65 -7.78 -10.29 12.20
C ASN A 65 -7.22 -9.04 11.50
N GLN A 66 -7.59 -8.82 10.25
CA GLN A 66 -7.07 -7.69 9.48
C GLN A 66 -7.45 -6.33 10.06
N THR A 67 -8.64 -6.18 10.65
CA THR A 67 -9.01 -4.92 11.32
C THR A 67 -8.06 -4.59 12.47
N GLN A 68 -7.62 -5.58 13.24
CA GLN A 68 -6.63 -5.39 14.31
C GLN A 68 -5.24 -5.04 13.73
N TRP A 69 -4.85 -5.61 12.58
CA TRP A 69 -3.62 -5.22 11.90
C TRP A 69 -3.66 -3.80 11.34
N VAL A 70 -4.80 -3.35 10.83
CA VAL A 70 -5.01 -1.94 10.45
C VAL A 70 -4.81 -1.01 11.66
N GLN A 71 -5.36 -1.36 12.83
CA GLN A 71 -5.16 -0.58 14.05
C GLN A 71 -3.69 -0.52 14.46
N ARG A 72 -2.99 -1.66 14.42
CA ARG A 72 -1.55 -1.73 14.72
C ARG A 72 -0.70 -0.95 13.73
N TRP A 73 -1.06 -0.93 12.45
CA TRP A 73 -0.37 -0.10 11.45
C TRP A 73 -0.51 1.38 11.79
N TRP A 74 -1.70 1.85 12.18
CA TRP A 74 -1.89 3.23 12.60
C TRP A 74 -1.13 3.58 13.87
N GLN A 75 -1.09 2.66 14.84
CA GLN A 75 -0.27 2.82 16.05
C GLN A 75 1.22 2.89 15.72
N TRP A 76 1.71 2.02 14.84
CA TRP A 76 3.10 2.08 14.33
C TRP A 76 3.39 3.42 13.65
N ALA A 77 2.51 3.88 12.76
CA ALA A 77 2.67 5.17 12.10
C ALA A 77 2.64 6.34 13.09
N GLY A 78 1.88 6.22 14.19
CA GLY A 78 1.81 7.18 15.28
C GLY A 78 3.05 7.26 16.17
N LEU A 79 4.01 6.32 16.04
CA LEU A 79 5.30 6.37 16.75
C LEU A 79 6.27 7.40 16.16
N PHE A 80 6.05 7.84 14.92
CA PHE A 80 6.94 8.74 14.20
C PHE A 80 6.59 10.20 14.50
N ASP A 81 7.33 10.82 15.41
CA ASP A 81 7.17 12.24 15.71
C ASP A 81 7.67 13.12 14.56
N HIS A 82 6.81 14.04 14.09
CA HIS A 82 7.06 14.98 12.98
C HIS A 82 7.63 14.39 11.68
N SER A 83 7.65 13.06 11.53
CA SER A 83 8.40 12.35 10.48
C SER A 83 7.67 11.08 10.03
N ALA A 84 6.35 11.20 9.88
CA ALA A 84 5.46 10.09 9.58
C ALA A 84 5.97 9.21 8.42
N PRO A 85 5.79 7.88 8.49
CA PRO A 85 6.44 6.98 7.55
C PRO A 85 5.88 7.11 6.13
N TYR A 86 4.64 7.60 5.97
CA TYR A 86 4.05 7.90 4.66
C TYR A 86 4.58 9.19 4.00
N GLN A 87 5.40 9.99 4.71
CA GLN A 87 6.16 11.11 4.16
C GLN A 87 7.58 10.72 3.75
N ASP A 88 8.02 9.51 4.08
CA ASP A 88 9.31 8.98 3.65
C ASP A 88 9.34 8.87 2.12
N ARG A 89 10.40 9.35 1.49
CA ARG A 89 10.53 9.38 0.03
C ARG A 89 11.34 8.22 -0.52
N ASP A 90 12.29 7.71 0.25
CA ASP A 90 13.33 6.79 -0.22
C ASP A 90 13.33 5.44 0.51
N GLY A 91 12.56 5.29 1.60
CA GLY A 91 12.45 4.03 2.35
C GLY A 91 13.43 3.94 3.51
N SER A 92 14.22 4.98 3.76
CA SER A 92 15.17 5.05 4.89
C SER A 92 14.52 4.83 6.26
N ARG A 93 13.20 5.00 6.38
CA ARG A 93 12.44 4.80 7.62
C ARG A 93 11.74 3.45 7.73
N CYS A 94 11.81 2.61 6.69
CA CYS A 94 10.97 1.41 6.62
C CYS A 94 11.24 0.37 7.71
N ALA A 95 12.46 0.36 8.26
CA ALA A 95 12.87 -0.57 9.33
C ALA A 95 12.66 0.00 10.75
N LEU A 96 12.22 1.25 10.87
CA LEU A 96 12.03 1.89 12.16
C LEU A 96 10.74 1.39 12.83
N HIS A 97 10.82 1.17 14.14
CA HIS A 97 9.71 0.77 15.00
C HIS A 97 9.00 -0.53 14.58
N GLN A 98 9.66 -1.40 13.82
CA GLN A 98 9.10 -2.70 13.43
C GLN A 98 9.22 -3.71 14.58
N ASP A 99 8.17 -4.50 14.79
CA ASP A 99 8.17 -5.58 15.78
C ASP A 99 7.17 -6.69 15.42
N GLY A 100 7.47 -7.91 15.84
CA GLY A 100 6.57 -9.05 15.73
C GLY A 100 6.58 -9.76 14.37
N PRO A 101 5.47 -10.43 14.00
CA PRO A 101 5.39 -11.31 12.83
C PRO A 101 4.98 -10.60 11.52
N VAL A 102 4.68 -9.30 11.60
CA VAL A 102 4.21 -8.49 10.47
C VAL A 102 5.12 -7.28 10.34
N TRP A 103 5.62 -7.06 9.13
CA TRP A 103 6.40 -5.89 8.73
C TRP A 103 5.48 -4.86 8.07
N PHE A 104 5.43 -3.64 8.60
CA PHE A 104 4.60 -2.58 8.05
C PHE A 104 5.34 -1.79 6.97
N LEU A 105 4.70 -1.60 5.81
CA LEU A 105 5.16 -0.61 4.83
C LEU A 105 4.17 0.55 4.77
N ALA A 106 4.70 1.74 4.49
CA ALA A 106 3.89 2.93 4.36
C ALA A 106 3.47 3.19 2.91
N GLY A 107 2.23 3.69 2.73
CA GLY A 107 1.78 4.29 1.47
C GLY A 107 2.33 5.71 1.28
N THR A 108 1.51 6.64 0.80
CA THR A 108 1.83 8.08 0.75
C THR A 108 0.67 8.92 1.30
N ASP A 109 0.90 10.22 1.49
CA ASP A 109 -0.15 11.20 1.77
C ASP A 109 -0.84 11.74 0.49
N GLY A 110 -0.56 11.13 -0.67
CA GLY A 110 -1.11 11.53 -1.96
C GLY A 110 -0.52 12.82 -2.55
N ARG A 111 0.51 13.42 -1.93
CA ARG A 111 1.15 14.65 -2.42
C ARG A 111 2.34 14.40 -3.35
N PHE A 112 2.80 13.16 -3.42
CA PHE A 112 3.93 12.74 -4.24
C PHE A 112 3.86 11.24 -4.55
N ASP A 113 4.57 10.85 -5.61
CA ASP A 113 4.86 9.46 -5.91
C ASP A 113 6.16 9.06 -5.19
N ALA A 114 6.18 7.91 -4.52
CA ALA A 114 7.35 7.44 -3.77
C ALA A 114 8.05 6.27 -4.48
N VAL A 115 9.38 6.27 -4.50
CA VAL A 115 10.20 5.12 -4.95
C VAL A 115 11.19 4.81 -3.83
N ARG A 116 10.95 3.70 -3.14
CA ARG A 116 11.61 3.38 -1.89
C ARG A 116 12.43 2.09 -2.00
N SER A 117 13.50 2.00 -1.23
CA SER A 117 14.23 0.74 -1.01
C SER A 117 14.12 0.35 0.45
N CYS A 118 13.87 -0.93 0.73
CA CYS A 118 13.69 -1.42 2.09
C CYS A 118 14.24 -2.84 2.25
N SER A 119 15.04 -3.08 3.28
CA SER A 119 15.44 -4.44 3.67
C SER A 119 14.44 -5.01 4.67
N ILE A 120 13.95 -6.22 4.42
CA ILE A 120 12.95 -6.88 5.27
C ILE A 120 13.35 -8.33 5.59
N PRO A 121 12.97 -8.89 6.74
CA PRO A 121 13.24 -10.31 7.03
C PRO A 121 12.30 -11.26 6.25
N ALA A 122 12.80 -12.41 5.81
CA ALA A 122 12.03 -13.40 5.04
C ALA A 122 10.89 -14.09 5.79
N ASP A 123 10.84 -14.02 7.13
CA ASP A 123 9.82 -14.67 7.96
C ASP A 123 8.58 -13.81 8.23
N LYS A 124 8.57 -12.55 7.76
CA LYS A 124 7.50 -11.59 8.06
C LYS A 124 6.42 -11.56 7.00
N HIS A 125 5.17 -11.50 7.42
CA HIS A 125 4.10 -11.02 6.55
C HIS A 125 4.31 -9.53 6.30
N VAL A 126 3.95 -9.02 5.13
CA VAL A 126 4.11 -7.59 4.80
C VAL A 126 2.73 -6.95 4.71
N PHE A 127 2.48 -5.91 5.50
CA PHE A 127 1.16 -5.27 5.59
C PHE A 127 1.24 -3.78 5.27
N PHE A 128 0.39 -3.32 4.34
CA PHE A 128 0.41 -1.94 3.85
C PHE A 128 -0.94 -1.49 3.31
N PRO A 129 -1.22 -0.17 3.37
CA PRO A 129 -2.39 0.39 2.71
C PRO A 129 -2.15 0.54 1.21
N LEU A 130 -3.19 0.32 0.42
CA LEU A 130 -3.27 0.83 -0.94
C LEU A 130 -3.71 2.29 -0.92
N ILE A 131 -4.76 2.56 -0.14
CA ILE A 131 -5.34 3.87 0.12
C ILE A 131 -6.26 3.74 1.34
N ASN A 132 -6.19 4.69 2.27
CA ASN A 132 -6.92 4.62 3.53
C ASN A 132 -7.26 6.01 4.07
N TRP A 133 -8.11 6.02 5.09
CA TRP A 133 -8.42 7.21 5.88
C TRP A 133 -8.46 6.87 7.35
N ILE A 134 -8.09 7.84 8.18
CA ILE A 134 -8.31 7.82 9.62
C ILE A 134 -9.06 9.09 10.02
N VAL A 135 -10.00 8.95 10.93
CA VAL A 135 -10.87 10.02 11.42
C VAL A 135 -10.80 10.01 12.94
N ALA A 136 -10.11 10.98 13.53
CA ALA A 136 -9.80 11.06 14.96
C ALA A 136 -10.65 12.07 15.73
N SER A 137 -10.79 13.30 15.23
CA SER A 137 -11.68 14.35 15.73
C SER A 137 -11.69 15.49 14.71
N ASP A 138 -12.83 16.17 14.64
CA ASP A 138 -13.31 17.16 13.68
C ASP A 138 -12.26 17.71 12.68
N ASP A 139 -12.11 17.04 11.53
CA ASP A 139 -11.58 17.64 10.28
C ASP A 139 -12.47 18.79 9.76
N SER A 140 -13.57 19.11 10.45
CA SER A 140 -14.36 20.30 10.16
C SER A 140 -13.65 21.52 10.72
N GLU A 141 -13.14 22.38 9.84
CA GLU A 141 -12.71 23.76 10.10
C GLU A 141 -13.80 24.65 10.77
N VAL A 142 -14.92 24.08 11.19
CA VAL A 142 -15.99 24.78 11.90
C VAL A 142 -15.68 24.71 13.39
N ASN A 143 -15.04 25.77 13.86
CA ASN A 143 -14.87 26.12 15.28
C ASN A 143 -16.24 26.42 15.93
N ASP A 144 -17.16 25.44 15.94
CA ASP A 144 -18.40 25.53 16.69
C ASP A 144 -18.20 24.81 18.02
N THR A 145 -17.68 25.55 19.00
CA THR A 145 -17.34 25.06 20.35
C THR A 145 -18.55 24.53 21.14
N GLU A 146 -19.76 24.59 20.56
CA GLU A 146 -21.01 24.10 21.14
C GLU A 146 -21.51 22.78 20.54
N ALA A 147 -20.93 22.29 19.44
CA ALA A 147 -21.30 21.00 18.87
C ALA A 147 -20.82 19.83 19.75
N PRO A 148 -21.64 18.81 20.00
CA PRO A 148 -21.19 17.63 20.73
C PRO A 148 -20.07 16.93 19.95
N PRO A 149 -19.05 16.38 20.62
CA PRO A 149 -17.94 15.73 19.95
C PRO A 149 -18.43 14.59 19.06
N THR A 150 -17.86 14.49 17.86
CA THR A 150 -18.21 13.44 16.90
C THR A 150 -18.08 12.04 17.52
N SER A 151 -19.20 11.32 17.61
CA SER A 151 -19.29 9.97 18.15
C SER A 151 -18.49 8.96 17.32
N CYS A 152 -18.15 7.81 17.91
CA CYS A 152 -17.42 6.78 17.19
C CYS A 152 -18.14 6.31 15.91
N THR A 153 -19.45 6.10 15.99
CA THR A 153 -20.27 5.72 14.83
C THR A 153 -20.21 6.77 13.72
N GLN A 154 -20.17 8.06 14.05
CA GLN A 154 -20.03 9.13 13.05
C GLN A 154 -18.63 9.15 12.42
N LYS A 155 -17.56 8.87 13.19
CA LYS A 155 -16.20 8.74 12.65
C LYS A 155 -16.11 7.54 11.69
N GLN A 156 -16.66 6.39 12.08
CA GLN A 156 -16.71 5.19 11.24
C GLN A 156 -17.49 5.45 9.95
N ALA A 157 -18.66 6.08 10.04
CA ALA A 157 -19.45 6.44 8.86
C ALA A 157 -18.69 7.41 7.94
N SER A 158 -17.88 8.31 8.49
CA SER A 158 -17.10 9.27 7.71
C SER A 158 -15.93 8.60 6.99
N ALA A 159 -15.17 7.73 7.68
CA ALA A 159 -14.14 6.92 7.06
C ALA A 159 -14.72 6.02 5.95
N ALA A 160 -15.88 5.39 6.20
CA ALA A 160 -16.55 4.55 5.21
C ALA A 160 -16.96 5.32 3.95
N ARG A 161 -17.52 6.53 4.11
CA ARG A 161 -17.86 7.39 2.96
C ARG A 161 -16.64 7.73 2.12
N LEU A 162 -15.49 7.98 2.72
CA LEU A 162 -14.25 8.27 1.99
C LEU A 162 -13.77 7.02 1.23
N ALA A 163 -13.79 5.85 1.87
CA ALA A 163 -13.43 4.59 1.26
C ALA A 163 -14.38 4.19 0.11
N ASP A 164 -15.68 4.51 0.19
CA ASP A 164 -16.67 4.24 -0.88
C ASP A 164 -16.33 4.94 -2.21
N HIS A 165 -15.53 6.01 -2.16
CA HIS A 165 -15.12 6.80 -3.33
C HIS A 165 -13.85 6.27 -4.02
N VAL A 166 -13.25 5.19 -3.52
CA VAL A 166 -12.14 4.50 -4.20
C VAL A 166 -12.70 3.76 -5.41
N PHE A 167 -12.22 4.14 -6.60
CA PHE A 167 -12.74 3.60 -7.87
C PHE A 167 -11.72 2.72 -8.61
N THR A 168 -10.45 2.80 -8.24
CA THR A 168 -9.38 1.99 -8.82
C THR A 168 -8.31 1.67 -7.78
N GLY A 169 -7.67 0.53 -7.94
CA GLY A 169 -6.62 0.04 -7.07
C GLY A 169 -5.94 -1.16 -7.72
N LEU A 170 -4.63 -1.08 -7.83
CA LEU A 170 -3.77 -2.08 -8.44
C LEU A 170 -2.55 -2.27 -7.54
N VAL A 171 -2.22 -3.54 -7.28
CA VAL A 171 -0.98 -3.93 -6.62
C VAL A 171 -0.26 -4.87 -7.58
N LEU A 172 1.01 -4.60 -7.84
CA LEU A 172 1.90 -5.45 -8.60
C LEU A 172 3.01 -5.95 -7.67
N LEU A 173 3.24 -7.26 -7.66
CA LEU A 173 4.41 -7.89 -7.07
C LEU A 173 5.22 -8.53 -8.20
N ASP A 174 6.45 -8.07 -8.38
CA ASP A 174 7.34 -8.47 -9.48
C ASP A 174 6.67 -8.33 -10.86
N GLY A 175 5.94 -7.23 -11.04
CA GLY A 175 5.21 -6.91 -12.27
C GLY A 175 3.92 -7.72 -12.49
N ARG A 176 3.55 -8.62 -11.57
CA ARG A 176 2.31 -9.42 -11.66
C ARG A 176 1.24 -8.87 -10.72
N PRO A 177 -0.01 -8.76 -11.16
CA PRO A 177 -1.08 -8.31 -10.28
C PRO A 177 -1.30 -9.29 -9.14
N ILE A 178 -1.71 -8.76 -7.99
CA ILE A 178 -2.05 -9.54 -6.82
C ILE A 178 -3.36 -9.06 -6.20
N GLY A 179 -4.23 -10.04 -5.93
CA GLY A 179 -5.51 -9.85 -5.26
C GLY A 179 -6.53 -9.03 -6.05
N GLU A 180 -7.68 -8.82 -5.44
CA GLU A 180 -8.80 -8.10 -6.03
C GLU A 180 -9.23 -6.96 -5.12
N LEU A 181 -9.26 -5.73 -5.64
CA LEU A 181 -9.60 -4.53 -4.85
C LEU A 181 -10.87 -4.71 -4.01
N LYS A 182 -11.91 -5.32 -4.57
CA LYS A 182 -13.19 -5.58 -3.88
C LYS A 182 -13.06 -6.45 -2.61
N ARG A 183 -12.00 -7.24 -2.51
CA ARG A 183 -11.69 -8.12 -1.37
C ARG A 183 -10.61 -7.57 -0.44
N MET A 184 -10.09 -6.37 -0.72
CA MET A 184 -9.03 -5.71 0.05
C MET A 184 -9.55 -4.66 1.03
N ARG A 185 -10.87 -4.37 1.04
CA ARG A 185 -11.42 -3.37 1.96
C ARG A 185 -11.43 -3.91 3.39
N VAL A 186 -10.84 -3.15 4.31
CA VAL A 186 -10.80 -3.46 5.73
C VAL A 186 -11.31 -2.25 6.51
N ALA A 187 -12.54 -2.36 7.01
CA ALA A 187 -13.17 -1.33 7.82
C ALA A 187 -12.89 -1.53 9.32
N GLY A 188 -12.67 -0.43 10.03
CA GLY A 188 -12.58 -0.41 11.49
C GLY A 188 -13.92 -0.70 12.15
N THR A 189 -13.98 -1.74 12.98
CA THR A 189 -15.21 -2.15 13.68
C THR A 189 -15.49 -1.36 14.96
N THR A 190 -14.45 -0.78 15.56
CA THR A 190 -14.52 0.08 16.74
C THR A 190 -13.54 1.25 16.61
N CYS A 191 -13.74 2.29 17.40
CA CYS A 191 -12.72 3.31 17.58
C CYS A 191 -11.58 2.77 18.46
N PHE A 192 -10.39 3.30 18.23
CA PHE A 192 -9.17 2.89 18.91
C PHE A 192 -8.25 4.09 19.12
N ALA A 193 -7.32 3.97 20.07
CA ALA A 193 -6.28 4.95 20.27
C ALA A 193 -5.15 4.73 19.25
N VAL A 194 -4.79 5.79 18.52
CA VAL A 194 -3.62 5.81 17.63
C VAL A 194 -2.38 6.17 18.44
N SER A 195 -2.51 7.19 19.29
CA SER A 195 -1.50 7.69 20.21
C SER A 195 -2.19 8.22 21.48
N ALA A 196 -1.42 8.70 22.46
CA ALA A 196 -1.98 9.33 23.64
C ALA A 196 -2.83 10.58 23.31
N ASP A 197 -2.40 11.36 22.30
CA ASP A 197 -3.10 12.58 21.86
C ASP A 197 -4.28 12.29 20.93
N THR A 198 -4.34 11.08 20.39
CA THR A 198 -5.42 10.62 19.50
C THR A 198 -6.09 9.37 20.08
N PRO A 199 -6.90 9.52 21.15
CA PRO A 199 -7.41 8.39 21.93
C PRO A 199 -8.60 7.67 21.27
N ALA A 200 -9.26 8.28 20.29
CA ALA A 200 -10.46 7.73 19.67
C ALA A 200 -10.54 8.06 18.17
N ALA A 201 -10.00 7.18 17.33
CA ALA A 201 -10.09 7.28 15.89
C ALA A 201 -10.80 6.08 15.26
N ALA A 202 -11.43 6.30 14.10
CA ALA A 202 -11.97 5.26 13.23
C ALA A 202 -11.23 5.28 11.88
N THR A 203 -11.17 4.14 11.20
CA THR A 203 -10.48 4.01 9.92
C THR A 203 -11.25 3.10 8.98
N ASP A 204 -11.12 3.34 7.69
CA ASP A 204 -11.57 2.47 6.60
C ASP A 204 -10.61 2.70 5.43
N GLY A 205 -10.45 1.68 4.59
CA GLY A 205 -9.52 1.73 3.48
C GLY A 205 -9.32 0.38 2.83
N TYR A 206 -8.46 0.37 1.82
CA TYR A 206 -8.05 -0.81 1.10
C TYR A 206 -6.62 -1.15 1.51
N TRP A 207 -6.43 -2.38 1.94
CA TRP A 207 -5.21 -2.87 2.55
C TRP A 207 -4.84 -4.21 1.96
N LEU A 208 -3.56 -4.53 1.97
CA LEU A 208 -3.09 -5.83 1.54
C LEU A 208 -2.06 -6.38 2.52
N MET A 209 -2.21 -7.68 2.81
CA MET A 209 -1.25 -8.46 3.56
C MET A 209 -0.61 -9.50 2.64
N LEU A 210 0.68 -9.40 2.41
CA LEU A 210 1.46 -10.42 1.71
C LEU A 210 1.86 -11.51 2.69
N LYS A 211 1.85 -12.75 2.21
CA LYS A 211 2.55 -13.86 2.87
C LYS A 211 4.07 -13.62 2.80
N PRO A 212 4.86 -14.19 3.73
CA PRO A 212 6.31 -14.03 3.73
C PRO A 212 6.93 -14.27 2.36
N LEU A 213 7.69 -13.27 1.90
CA LEU A 213 8.34 -13.29 0.59
C LEU A 213 9.55 -14.22 0.61
N PRO A 214 9.84 -14.94 -0.49
CA PRO A 214 11.11 -15.64 -0.61
C PRO A 214 12.29 -14.67 -0.45
N PRO A 215 13.45 -15.14 0.05
CA PRO A 215 14.66 -14.33 0.06
C PRO A 215 15.04 -13.84 -1.34
N GLY A 216 15.55 -12.61 -1.43
CA GLY A 216 15.94 -11.94 -2.66
C GLY A 216 15.24 -10.61 -2.89
N GLN A 217 15.50 -10.01 -4.05
CA GLN A 217 14.92 -8.73 -4.44
C GLN A 217 13.51 -8.93 -5.01
N HIS A 218 12.56 -8.16 -4.50
CA HIS A 218 11.20 -8.07 -5.01
C HIS A 218 10.81 -6.62 -5.30
N THR A 219 9.95 -6.41 -6.30
CA THR A 219 9.37 -5.09 -6.58
C THR A 219 7.89 -5.07 -6.25
N LEU A 220 7.50 -4.23 -5.30
CA LEU A 220 6.10 -3.95 -4.96
C LEU A 220 5.72 -2.59 -5.55
N ALA A 221 4.70 -2.53 -6.39
CA ALA A 221 4.14 -1.28 -6.89
C ALA A 221 2.65 -1.20 -6.59
N VAL A 222 2.21 -0.02 -6.15
CA VAL A 222 0.82 0.26 -5.76
C VAL A 222 0.35 1.52 -6.46
N ALA A 223 -0.83 1.45 -7.05
CA ALA A 223 -1.55 2.59 -7.59
C ALA A 223 -3.02 2.50 -7.18
N ALA A 224 -3.54 3.50 -6.47
CA ALA A 224 -4.94 3.56 -6.05
C ALA A 224 -5.50 4.96 -6.26
N GLY A 225 -6.76 5.05 -6.68
CA GLY A 225 -7.41 6.31 -7.01
C GLY A 225 -8.73 6.47 -6.28
N TYR A 226 -8.94 7.66 -5.71
CA TYR A 226 -10.21 8.04 -5.09
C TYR A 226 -10.77 9.30 -5.74
N ARG A 227 -12.10 9.40 -5.76
CA ARG A 227 -12.83 10.52 -6.36
C ARG A 227 -13.82 11.09 -5.37
N GLU A 228 -13.58 12.28 -4.87
CA GLU A 228 -14.54 12.99 -4.03
C GLU A 228 -15.01 14.28 -4.73
N GLY A 229 -16.32 14.35 -4.97
CA GLY A 229 -16.90 15.43 -5.77
C GLY A 229 -16.22 15.55 -7.15
N PRO A 230 -15.91 16.77 -7.63
CA PRO A 230 -15.24 16.97 -8.91
C PRO A 230 -13.72 16.71 -8.87
N ARG A 231 -13.13 16.40 -7.71
CA ARG A 231 -11.68 16.20 -7.54
C ARG A 231 -11.32 14.71 -7.60
N GLN A 232 -10.12 14.45 -8.10
CA GLN A 232 -9.51 13.12 -8.16
C GLN A 232 -8.13 13.19 -7.51
N SER A 233 -7.76 12.16 -6.76
CA SER A 233 -6.41 12.00 -6.21
C SER A 233 -5.96 10.56 -6.40
N MET A 234 -4.65 10.37 -6.48
CA MET A 234 -4.00 9.08 -6.62
C MET A 234 -2.95 8.89 -5.54
N GLN A 235 -2.87 7.68 -4.99
CA GLN A 235 -1.69 7.19 -4.29
C GLN A 235 -0.90 6.31 -5.26
N ASN A 236 0.34 6.71 -5.56
CA ASN A 236 1.28 5.84 -6.24
C ASN A 236 2.56 5.71 -5.43
N PHE A 237 3.01 4.48 -5.22
CA PHE A 237 4.31 4.23 -4.63
C PHE A 237 4.86 2.89 -5.05
N GLN A 238 6.18 2.80 -5.03
CA GLN A 238 6.94 1.59 -5.30
C GLN A 238 7.94 1.33 -4.17
N TYR A 239 8.11 0.06 -3.83
CA TYR A 239 9.22 -0.43 -3.03
C TYR A 239 10.04 -1.44 -3.82
N THR A 240 11.35 -1.30 -3.78
CA THR A 240 12.30 -2.40 -3.95
C THR A 240 12.53 -3.02 -2.57
N LEU A 241 12.12 -4.27 -2.39
CA LEU A 241 12.22 -5.02 -1.15
C LEU A 241 13.40 -5.98 -1.25
N GLU A 242 14.41 -5.79 -0.40
CA GLU A 242 15.52 -6.72 -0.25
C GLU A 242 15.20 -7.68 0.89
N VAL A 243 14.70 -8.87 0.54
CA VAL A 243 14.27 -9.87 1.52
C VAL A 243 15.47 -10.69 1.97
N GLN A 244 15.86 -10.52 3.23
CA GLN A 244 17.05 -11.12 3.82
C GLN A 244 16.89 -12.64 3.98
N GLY A 245 17.92 -13.40 3.60
CA GLY A 245 17.95 -14.84 3.86
C GLY A 245 18.12 -15.14 5.35
N ALA A 246 17.79 -16.36 5.77
CA ALA A 246 17.94 -16.79 7.17
C ALA A 246 19.38 -16.63 7.72
N ALA A 247 20.40 -16.58 6.85
CA ALA A 247 21.80 -16.39 7.24
C ALA A 247 22.22 -14.91 7.40
N ASP A 248 21.45 -13.97 6.84
CA ASP A 248 21.78 -12.55 6.86
C ASP A 248 21.24 -11.84 8.11
N ALA A 249 20.28 -12.46 8.82
CA ALA A 249 19.67 -11.92 10.04
C ALA A 249 20.57 -12.04 11.29
N ASP A 250 21.47 -13.03 11.32
CA ASP A 250 22.41 -13.25 12.43
C ASP A 250 23.71 -12.42 12.31
N GLY A 251 23.96 -11.78 11.16
CA GLY A 251 25.18 -11.00 10.90
C GLY A 251 25.16 -9.54 11.38
N ALA A 252 24.01 -9.05 11.88
CA ALA A 252 23.85 -7.66 12.32
C ALA A 252 24.02 -7.45 13.83
N ALA A 253 24.29 -8.51 14.60
CA ALA A 253 24.76 -8.38 15.98
C ALA A 253 26.24 -7.99 15.95
N VAL A 254 26.52 -6.70 16.14
CA VAL A 254 27.87 -6.15 16.21
C VAL A 254 28.62 -6.82 17.37
N ASP A 255 29.72 -7.48 17.07
CA ASP A 255 30.69 -8.01 18.04
C ASP A 255 31.33 -6.84 18.79
N GLU A 256 30.78 -6.54 19.97
CA GLU A 256 31.31 -5.58 20.92
C GLU A 256 32.19 -6.29 21.97
N THR A 257 33.08 -7.19 21.55
CA THR A 257 34.11 -7.76 22.45
C THR A 257 35.44 -8.02 21.75
N ALA A 258 36.16 -6.94 21.42
CA ALA A 258 37.61 -7.04 21.19
C ALA A 258 38.33 -5.81 21.76
N VAL A 259 38.43 -5.74 23.09
CA VAL A 259 39.41 -4.88 23.78
C VAL A 259 40.35 -5.77 24.58
N ALA A 260 41.56 -5.90 24.03
CA ALA A 260 42.86 -6.02 24.67
C ALA A 260 43.02 -6.96 25.87
N GLU A 261 43.68 -8.11 25.64
CA GLU A 261 44.72 -8.60 26.55
C GLU A 261 45.90 -9.13 25.73
N GLY A 262 47.07 -8.52 25.95
CA GLY A 262 48.33 -8.86 25.33
C GLY A 262 49.48 -8.36 26.18
N GLU A 263 49.56 -8.84 27.43
CA GLU A 263 50.77 -8.73 28.24
C GLU A 263 51.80 -9.76 27.76
N GLY A 264 52.97 -9.28 27.36
CA GLY A 264 54.12 -10.11 27.01
C GLY A 264 55.37 -9.26 27.01
N GLY A 265 56.05 -9.23 28.16
CA GLY A 265 57.19 -8.37 28.45
C GLY A 265 58.45 -8.60 27.61
N GLY A 266 59.31 -7.59 27.63
CA GLY A 266 60.64 -7.61 27.03
C GLY A 266 61.34 -6.26 27.16
N SER A 267 61.85 -5.97 28.37
CA SER A 267 62.87 -4.94 28.59
C SER A 267 64.13 -5.27 27.79
N LEU A 268 64.64 -4.30 27.04
CA LEU A 268 66.06 -4.08 26.81
C LEU A 268 66.27 -2.58 26.62
N ASP A 269 66.76 -1.95 27.67
CA ASP A 269 67.50 -0.69 27.61
C ASP A 269 68.69 -0.84 26.67
N ASP A 270 68.93 0.13 25.79
CA ASP A 270 70.26 0.71 25.60
C ASP A 270 70.25 1.94 24.68
N ALA A 271 70.60 3.06 25.32
CA ALA A 271 71.44 4.16 24.85
C ALA A 271 71.08 4.95 23.57
N ALA A 272 70.57 6.16 23.80
CA ALA A 272 70.94 7.32 23.00
C ALA A 272 71.58 8.40 23.91
N ASP A 273 72.76 8.84 23.49
CA ASP A 273 73.39 10.14 23.67
C ASP A 273 73.68 10.69 25.09
N ILE A 274 74.98 10.80 25.36
CA ILE A 274 75.56 11.74 26.31
C ILE A 274 76.17 12.89 25.49
N ALA A 275 75.66 14.10 25.68
CA ALA A 275 76.39 15.34 25.43
C ALA A 275 76.36 16.17 26.73
N GLU A 276 77.56 16.40 27.27
CA GLU A 276 77.93 17.23 28.45
C GLU A 276 77.43 16.81 29.84
#